data_AF-A0A9K3PSS3-F1
#
_entry.id   AF-A0A9K3PSS3-F1
#
_cell.length_a   1.000
_cell.length_b   1.000
_cell.length_c   1.000
_cell.angle_alpha   90.00
_cell.angle_beta   90.00
_cell.angle_gamma   90.00
#
_symmetry.space_group_name_H-M   'P 1'
#
loop_
_entity.id
_entity.type
_entity.pdbx_description
1 polymer ?
#
loop_
_entity_poly.entity_id
_entity_poly.type
_entity_poly.pdbx_seq_one_letter_code
_entity_poly.pdbx_strand_id
1 'polypeptide(L)'
;MSVLLQKENYLRVFIANREAPAEERLREVYLDESYIHEHYHRNDDSLWDPIDDQDIPYSKAPAKGKRYCFAAAIQGPDPRVVQHDGLTKERKAGLVPNTLWAFCPQSRAANTGDYHKVFDGENIVNWWKTQLFPNLHQPSLIMMDNAS
;
A
#
# COMPACT_ATOMS: atom_id res chain seq x y z
N MET A 1 -3.63 26.21 -11.59
CA MET A 1 -4.28 25.12 -12.34
C MET A 1 -5.28 24.45 -11.40
N SER A 2 -6.56 24.30 -11.77
CA SER A 2 -7.57 23.76 -10.83
C SER A 2 -7.32 22.29 -10.52
N VAL A 3 -7.75 21.82 -9.35
CA VAL A 3 -7.64 20.40 -8.95
C VAL A 3 -8.38 19.48 -9.92
N LEU A 4 -9.51 19.93 -10.48
CA LEU A 4 -10.27 19.17 -11.47
C LEU A 4 -9.46 18.93 -12.75
N LEU A 5 -8.75 19.95 -13.23
CA LEU A 5 -7.89 19.83 -14.42
C LEU A 5 -6.71 18.89 -14.17
N GLN A 6 -6.13 18.91 -12.96
CA GLN A 6 -5.05 17.98 -12.59
C GLN A 6 -5.55 16.52 -12.55
N LYS A 7 -6.73 16.29 -11.98
CA LYS A 7 -7.37 14.97 -11.98
C LYS A 7 -7.69 14.48 -13.39
N GLU A 8 -8.20 15.36 -14.25
CA GLU A 8 -8.46 15.03 -15.65
C GLU A 8 -7.17 14.63 -16.38
N ASN A 9 -6.09 15.40 -16.21
CA ASN A 9 -4.80 15.09 -16.81
C ASN A 9 -4.24 13.74 -16.31
N TYR A 10 -4.35 13.47 -15.00
CA TYR A 10 -3.98 12.18 -14.42
C TYR A 10 -4.75 11.02 -15.07
N LEU A 11 -6.09 11.15 -15.15
CA LEU A 11 -6.93 10.12 -15.78
C LEU A 11 -6.61 9.92 -17.25
N ARG A 12 -6.28 10.99 -18.00
CA ARG A 12 -5.87 10.88 -19.40
C ARG A 12 -4.60 10.05 -19.57
N VAL A 13 -3.58 10.28 -18.74
CA VAL A 13 -2.34 9.49 -18.77
C VAL A 13 -2.63 8.03 -18.45
N PHE A 14 -3.47 7.77 -17.44
CA PHE A 14 -3.85 6.43 -17.05
C PHE A 14 -4.62 5.67 -18.12
N ILE A 15 -5.63 6.31 -18.72
CA ILE A 15 -6.42 5.73 -19.81
C ILE A 15 -5.54 5.49 -21.03
N ALA A 16 -4.69 6.46 -21.41
CA ALA A 16 -3.78 6.31 -22.54
C ALA A 16 -2.85 5.10 -22.38
N ASN A 17 -2.33 4.84 -21.17
CA ASN A 17 -1.55 3.63 -20.91
C ASN A 17 -2.36 2.35 -21.15
N ARG A 18 -3.62 2.31 -20.67
CA ARG A 18 -4.49 1.13 -20.83
C ARG A 18 -4.92 0.89 -22.28
N GLU A 19 -5.08 1.95 -23.06
CA GLU A 19 -5.44 1.89 -24.47
C GLU A 19 -4.24 1.65 -25.39
N ALA A 20 -3.01 1.84 -24.88
CA ALA A 20 -1.80 1.58 -25.62
C ALA A 20 -1.73 0.12 -26.11
N PRO A 21 -1.05 -0.12 -27.26
CA PRO A 21 -0.72 -1.47 -27.70
C PRO A 21 -0.03 -2.27 -26.60
N ALA A 22 -0.22 -3.60 -26.60
CA ALA A 22 0.26 -4.46 -25.54
C ALA A 22 1.77 -4.28 -25.29
N GLU A 23 2.56 -4.19 -26.36
CA GLU A 23 4.01 -3.99 -26.36
C GLU A 23 4.46 -2.70 -25.65
N GLU A 24 3.70 -1.62 -25.78
CA GLU A 24 4.01 -0.30 -25.22
C GLU A 24 3.39 -0.08 -23.83
N ARG A 25 2.37 -0.87 -23.50
CA ARG A 25 1.61 -0.75 -22.25
C ARG A 25 2.49 -1.00 -21.03
N LEU A 26 2.56 -0.02 -20.14
CA LEU A 26 3.30 -0.12 -18.90
C LEU A 26 2.50 -0.89 -17.85
N ARG A 27 3.20 -1.68 -17.04
CA ARG A 27 2.58 -2.39 -15.91
C ARG A 27 2.26 -1.38 -14.81
N GLU A 28 1.00 -1.34 -14.39
CA GLU A 28 0.58 -0.48 -13.28
C GLU A 28 1.14 -1.01 -11.96
N VAL A 29 1.80 -0.13 -11.20
CA VAL A 29 2.36 -0.41 -9.86
C VAL A 29 1.85 0.67 -8.91
N TYR A 30 1.17 0.25 -7.85
CA TYR A 30 0.60 1.12 -6.83
C TYR A 30 1.41 1.01 -5.55
N LEU A 31 1.70 2.14 -4.94
CA LEU A 31 2.39 2.24 -3.66
C LEU A 31 1.63 3.19 -2.75
N ASP A 32 1.66 2.88 -1.47
CA ASP A 32 1.03 3.67 -0.43
C ASP A 32 1.66 3.31 0.92
N GLU A 33 1.55 4.23 1.88
CA GLU A 33 1.87 4.01 3.29
C GLU A 33 0.58 3.82 4.10
N SER A 34 0.57 2.85 5.00
CA SER A 34 -0.55 2.66 5.90
C SER A 34 -0.11 2.18 7.28
N TYR A 35 -1.06 2.05 8.20
CA TYR A 35 -0.80 1.48 9.52
C TYR A 35 -1.97 0.64 10.02
N ILE A 36 -1.63 -0.42 10.76
CA ILE A 36 -2.57 -1.23 11.52
C ILE A 36 -2.44 -0.83 12.99
N HIS A 37 -3.55 -0.42 13.61
CA HIS A 37 -3.58 -0.11 15.04
C HIS A 37 -3.79 -1.39 15.85
N GLU A 38 -3.03 -1.57 16.94
CA GLU A 38 -3.12 -2.74 17.83
C GLU A 38 -4.52 -2.93 18.41
N HIS A 39 -5.18 -1.82 18.74
CA HIS A 39 -6.56 -1.79 19.21
C HIS A 39 -7.53 -1.38 18.11
N TYR A 40 -7.29 -1.79 16.86
CA TYR A 40 -8.24 -1.55 15.79
C TYR A 40 -9.63 -2.01 16.26
N HIS A 41 -10.57 -1.06 16.34
CA HIS A 41 -11.92 -1.36 16.76
C HIS A 41 -12.49 -2.37 15.75
N ARG A 42 -12.80 -3.58 16.23
CA ARG A 42 -13.75 -4.46 15.53
C ARG A 42 -15.01 -3.62 15.37
N ASN A 43 -15.31 -3.16 14.16
CA ASN A 43 -16.51 -2.39 13.85
C ASN A 43 -17.73 -3.31 13.95
N ASP A 44 -18.15 -3.73 15.15
CA ASP A 44 -19.39 -4.49 15.40
C ASP A 44 -19.71 -5.64 14.41
N ASP A 45 -18.70 -6.16 13.69
CA ASP A 45 -18.83 -7.24 12.71
C ASP A 45 -18.79 -8.62 13.41
N SER A 46 -18.92 -8.64 14.73
CA SER A 46 -19.25 -9.88 15.45
C SER A 46 -20.72 -10.21 15.19
N LEU A 47 -20.98 -11.48 14.88
CA LEU A 47 -22.33 -12.03 15.09
C LEU A 47 -22.76 -11.65 16.51
N TRP A 48 -23.84 -10.89 16.62
CA TRP A 48 -24.47 -10.57 17.90
C TRP A 48 -24.71 -11.89 18.65
N ASP A 49 -24.00 -12.10 19.77
CA ASP A 49 -24.26 -13.22 20.66
C ASP A 49 -25.42 -12.81 21.57
N PRO A 50 -26.52 -13.58 21.64
CA PRO A 50 -27.61 -13.29 22.56
C PRO A 50 -27.22 -13.20 24.06
N ILE A 51 -25.98 -13.54 24.40
CA ILE A 51 -25.40 -13.49 25.74
C ILE A 51 -24.49 -12.26 25.93
N ASP A 52 -24.31 -11.40 24.91
CA ASP A 52 -23.45 -10.19 24.97
C ASP A 52 -23.81 -9.25 26.14
N ASP A 53 -25.04 -9.25 26.64
CA ASP A 53 -25.46 -8.49 27.83
C ASP A 53 -24.76 -8.94 29.14
N GLN A 54 -24.08 -10.10 29.14
CA GLN A 54 -23.26 -10.60 30.25
C GLN A 54 -21.77 -10.24 30.12
N ASP A 55 -21.35 -9.69 28.98
CA ASP A 55 -19.97 -9.29 28.78
C ASP A 55 -19.69 -7.98 29.54
N ILE A 56 -18.80 -8.11 30.52
CA ILE A 56 -18.29 -7.02 31.35
C ILE A 56 -17.90 -5.87 30.43
N PRO A 57 -18.39 -4.63 30.62
CA PRO A 57 -18.01 -3.51 29.79
C PRO A 57 -16.49 -3.40 29.81
N TYR A 58 -15.87 -3.71 28.68
CA TYR A 58 -14.42 -3.69 28.54
C TYR A 58 -13.93 -2.37 29.12
N SER A 59 -13.19 -2.47 30.23
CA SER A 59 -12.59 -1.34 30.91
C SER A 59 -11.92 -0.45 29.87
N LYS A 60 -12.07 0.89 30.00
CA LYS A 60 -11.49 1.92 29.11
C LYS A 60 -10.29 1.38 28.33
N ALA A 61 -10.38 1.40 27.00
CA ALA A 61 -9.37 0.83 26.12
C ALA A 61 -7.96 1.14 26.66
N PRO A 62 -7.07 0.12 26.76
CA PRO A 62 -5.72 0.32 27.27
C PRO A 62 -5.04 1.47 26.52
N ALA A 63 -4.11 2.15 27.21
CA ALA A 63 -3.37 3.33 26.73
C ALA A 63 -2.98 3.23 25.25
N LYS A 64 -2.89 4.37 24.53
CA LYS A 64 -2.57 4.49 23.08
C LYS A 64 -1.81 3.25 22.55
N GLY A 65 -2.53 2.34 21.91
CA GLY A 65 -1.97 1.09 21.38
C GLY A 65 -0.88 1.32 20.34
N LYS A 66 -0.14 0.26 20.03
CA LYS A 66 0.93 0.31 19.02
C LYS A 66 0.35 0.53 17.62
N ARG A 67 1.14 1.17 16.76
CA ARG A 67 0.86 1.29 15.33
C ARG A 67 1.90 0.46 14.59
N TYR A 68 1.44 -0.47 13.78
CA TYR A 68 2.26 -1.22 12.86
C TYR A 68 2.18 -0.54 11.50
N CYS A 69 3.17 0.29 11.21
CA CYS A 69 3.25 1.05 9.96
C CYS A 69 3.87 0.18 8.88
N PHE A 70 3.41 0.32 7.65
CA PHE A 70 3.99 -0.38 6.52
C PHE A 70 3.86 0.42 5.22
N ALA A 71 4.81 0.21 4.32
CA ALA A 71 4.76 0.62 2.92
C ALA A 71 4.95 -0.63 2.07
N ALA A 72 4.27 -0.69 0.93
CA ALA A 72 4.38 -1.80 0.00
C ALA A 72 4.05 -1.34 -1.42
N ALA A 73 4.63 -2.03 -2.40
CA ALA A 73 4.22 -1.87 -3.79
C ALA A 73 3.43 -3.10 -4.25
N ILE A 74 2.26 -2.87 -4.83
CA ILE A 74 1.47 -3.90 -5.51
C ILE A 74 1.45 -3.63 -7.00
N GLN A 75 1.48 -4.68 -7.79
CA GLN A 75 1.48 -4.58 -9.25
C GLN A 75 0.26 -5.29 -9.83
N GLY A 76 -0.28 -4.71 -10.90
CA GLY A 76 -1.33 -5.35 -11.70
C GLY A 76 -0.84 -6.61 -12.41
N PRO A 77 -1.71 -7.34 -13.12
CA PRO A 77 -1.24 -8.41 -14.01
C PRO A 77 -0.35 -7.83 -15.11
N ASP A 78 0.56 -8.64 -15.66
CA ASP A 78 1.36 -8.25 -16.82
C ASP A 78 0.41 -7.94 -17.99
N PRO A 79 0.36 -6.68 -18.46
CA PRO A 79 -0.68 -6.27 -19.38
C PRO A 79 -0.32 -6.60 -20.85
N ARG A 80 0.85 -7.22 -21.08
CA ARG A 80 1.33 -7.75 -22.36
C ARG A 80 0.84 -9.17 -22.66
N VAL A 81 0.27 -9.86 -21.67
CA VAL A 81 -0.16 -11.25 -21.83
C VAL A 81 -1.66 -11.31 -22.11
N VAL A 82 -2.02 -11.96 -23.21
CA VAL A 82 -3.42 -12.09 -23.69
C VAL A 82 -4.17 -13.24 -22.98
N GLN A 83 -3.43 -14.24 -22.47
CA GLN A 83 -3.97 -15.41 -21.77
C GLN A 83 -3.52 -15.43 -20.30
N HIS A 84 -4.47 -15.41 -19.38
CA HIS A 84 -4.18 -15.37 -17.93
C HIS A 84 -4.04 -16.77 -17.31
N ASP A 85 -4.43 -17.80 -18.04
CA ASP A 85 -4.27 -19.20 -17.73
C ASP A 85 -2.79 -19.63 -17.84
N GLY A 86 -2.29 -20.26 -16.77
CA GLY A 86 -0.89 -20.74 -16.72
C GLY A 86 0.18 -19.66 -16.52
N LEU A 87 -0.18 -18.42 -16.20
CA LEU A 87 0.78 -17.35 -15.91
C LEU A 87 1.77 -17.74 -14.78
N THR A 88 3.04 -17.45 -15.00
CA THR A 88 4.06 -17.53 -13.95
C THR A 88 3.74 -16.51 -12.85
N LYS A 89 4.25 -16.74 -11.63
CA LYS A 89 3.94 -15.91 -10.45
C LYS A 89 4.29 -14.44 -10.69
N GLU A 90 5.34 -14.17 -11.47
CA GLU A 90 5.88 -12.84 -11.77
C GLU A 90 4.93 -12.02 -12.66
N ARG A 91 4.14 -12.69 -13.48
CA ARG A 91 3.20 -12.07 -14.43
C ARG A 91 1.79 -11.90 -13.86
N LYS A 92 1.49 -12.52 -12.72
CA LYS A 92 0.23 -12.32 -12.00
C LYS A 92 0.23 -10.99 -11.25
N ALA A 93 -0.96 -10.48 -10.96
CA ALA A 93 -1.11 -9.37 -10.03
C ALA A 93 -0.69 -9.80 -8.62
N GLY A 94 -0.16 -8.86 -7.82
CA GLY A 94 0.18 -9.13 -6.43
C GLY A 94 1.24 -8.18 -5.87
N LEU A 95 1.72 -8.50 -4.68
CA LEU A 95 2.81 -7.77 -4.03
C LEU A 95 4.09 -7.87 -4.88
N VAL A 96 4.74 -6.73 -5.13
CA VAL A 96 6.07 -6.71 -5.73
C VAL A 96 7.06 -7.33 -4.74
N PRO A 97 7.85 -8.34 -5.13
CA PRO A 97 8.76 -9.03 -4.22
C PRO A 97 9.69 -8.07 -3.47
N ASN A 98 9.95 -8.36 -2.20
CA ASN A 98 10.88 -7.61 -1.34
C ASN A 98 10.54 -6.12 -1.12
N THR A 99 9.29 -5.70 -1.34
CA THR A 99 8.88 -4.30 -1.16
C THR A 99 8.15 -4.01 0.15
N LEU A 100 7.71 -5.05 0.88
CA LEU A 100 7.03 -4.85 2.16
C LEU A 100 8.02 -4.32 3.20
N TRP A 101 7.89 -3.03 3.52
CA TRP A 101 8.63 -2.37 4.59
C TRP A 101 7.70 -2.13 5.76
N ALA A 102 7.81 -2.95 6.80
CA ALA A 102 6.97 -2.87 8.00
C ALA A 102 7.79 -2.61 9.27
N PHE A 103 7.25 -1.79 10.17
CA PHE A 103 7.87 -1.50 11.48
C PHE A 103 6.84 -0.99 12.49
N CYS A 104 7.21 -0.96 13.77
CA CYS A 104 6.43 -0.34 14.82
C CYS A 104 7.23 0.83 15.41
N PRO A 105 6.82 2.10 15.23
CA PRO A 105 7.52 3.25 15.79
C PRO A 105 7.70 3.12 17.30
N GLN A 106 6.70 2.60 18.00
CA GLN A 106 6.67 2.48 19.45
C GLN A 106 7.55 1.34 19.99
N SER A 107 8.05 0.42 19.15
CA SER A 107 8.90 -0.69 19.59
C SER A 107 10.39 -0.32 19.65
N ARG A 108 10.80 0.82 19.09
CA ARG A 108 12.15 1.36 19.23
C ARG A 108 12.13 2.42 20.33
N ALA A 109 12.92 2.22 21.39
CA ALA A 109 12.99 3.11 22.56
C ALA A 109 13.27 4.60 22.24
N ALA A 110 13.70 4.92 21.02
CA ALA A 110 14.05 6.27 20.57
C ALA A 110 12.95 6.99 19.75
N ASN A 111 11.89 6.30 19.31
CA ASN A 111 10.90 6.90 18.41
C ASN A 111 9.59 7.17 19.15
N THR A 112 9.33 8.45 19.40
CA THR A 112 8.17 9.02 20.11
C THR A 112 6.83 8.86 19.37
N GLY A 113 6.61 7.76 18.64
CA GLY A 113 5.32 7.41 18.02
C GLY A 113 5.00 8.11 16.70
N ASP A 114 5.94 8.90 16.16
CA ASP A 114 5.80 9.54 14.84
C ASP A 114 6.48 8.72 13.76
N TYR A 115 5.70 8.20 12.81
CA TYR A 115 6.20 7.38 11.73
C TYR A 115 6.79 8.21 10.58
N HIS A 116 6.50 9.51 10.49
CA HIS A 116 7.06 10.38 9.43
C HIS A 116 8.58 10.54 9.56
N LYS A 117 9.13 10.28 10.74
CA LYS A 117 10.60 10.21 10.96
C LYS A 117 11.24 8.95 10.36
N VAL A 118 10.43 8.01 9.90
CA VAL A 118 10.86 6.76 9.29
C VAL A 118 10.43 6.75 7.82
N PHE A 119 9.19 7.11 7.52
CA PHE A 119 8.72 7.43 6.17
C PHE A 119 9.06 8.87 5.82
N ASP A 120 10.35 9.17 5.75
CA ASP A 120 10.86 10.43 5.20
C ASP A 120 11.37 10.23 3.76
N GLY A 121 11.60 11.34 3.07
CA GLY A 121 12.05 11.31 1.68
C GLY A 121 13.37 10.58 1.46
N GLU A 122 14.32 10.63 2.42
CA GLU A 122 15.60 9.94 2.29
C GLU A 122 15.41 8.41 2.35
N ASN A 123 14.65 7.95 3.34
CA ASN A 123 14.35 6.54 3.52
C ASN A 123 13.46 5.99 2.40
N ILE A 124 12.48 6.75 1.91
CA ILE A 124 11.67 6.37 0.75
C ILE A 124 12.53 6.26 -0.52
N VAL A 125 13.44 7.21 -0.78
CA VAL A 125 14.36 7.14 -1.92
C VAL A 125 15.31 5.94 -1.79
N ASN A 126 15.77 5.63 -0.57
CA ASN A 126 16.60 4.46 -0.33
C ASN A 126 15.81 3.16 -0.55
N TRP A 127 14.60 3.04 0.00
CA TRP A 127 13.69 1.92 -0.24
C TRP A 127 13.40 1.76 -1.73
N TRP A 128 13.15 2.86 -2.45
CA TRP A 128 12.94 2.84 -3.89
C TRP A 128 14.12 2.20 -4.62
N LYS A 129 15.34 2.67 -4.35
CA LYS A 129 16.56 2.22 -5.04
C LYS A 129 16.95 0.79 -4.70
N THR A 130 16.74 0.37 -3.45
CA THR A 130 17.25 -0.90 -2.93
C THR A 130 16.22 -2.02 -2.93
N GLN A 131 14.93 -1.68 -2.86
CA GLN A 131 13.83 -2.65 -2.77
C GLN A 131 12.92 -2.57 -3.99
N LEU A 132 12.29 -1.44 -4.27
CA LEU A 132 11.29 -1.38 -5.36
C LEU A 132 11.93 -1.57 -6.75
N PHE A 133 12.85 -0.68 -7.12
CA PHE A 133 13.41 -0.62 -8.48
C PHE A 133 14.06 -1.95 -8.93
N PRO A 134 14.88 -2.65 -8.12
CA PRO A 134 15.46 -3.94 -8.50
C PRO A 134 14.42 -5.05 -8.71
N ASN A 135 13.22 -4.90 -8.12
CA ASN A 135 12.14 -5.88 -8.23
C ASN A 135 11.08 -5.51 -9.28
N LEU A 136 11.27 -4.41 -10.04
CA LEU A 136 10.48 -4.08 -11.21
C LEU A 136 11.13 -4.66 -12.47
N HIS A 137 10.59 -5.78 -12.95
CA HIS A 137 11.20 -6.57 -14.04
C HIS A 137 10.72 -6.14 -15.43
N GLN A 138 9.91 -5.09 -15.52
CA GLN A 138 9.33 -4.62 -16.76
C GLN A 138 9.01 -3.11 -16.70
N PRO A 139 8.88 -2.44 -17.86
CA PRO A 139 8.44 -1.05 -17.90
C PRO A 139 7.12 -0.88 -17.15
N SER A 140 7.12 0.01 -16.17
CA SER A 140 6.07 0.16 -15.17
C SER A 140 5.60 1.60 -15.07
N LEU A 141 4.30 1.78 -14.86
CA LEU A 141 3.66 3.05 -14.55
C LEU A 141 3.43 3.09 -13.04
N ILE A 142 4.07 4.06 -12.39
CA ILE A 142 4.10 4.20 -10.95
C ILE A 142 2.94 5.09 -10.51
N MET A 143 2.14 4.58 -9.57
CA MET A 143 1.01 5.26 -8.97
C MET A 143 1.32 5.52 -7.51
N MET A 144 1.49 6.79 -7.17
CA MET A 144 1.81 7.28 -5.83
C MET A 144 0.99 8.54 -5.57
N ASP A 145 0.66 8.80 -4.32
CA ASP A 145 0.05 10.06 -3.93
C ASP A 145 1.09 11.21 -3.96
N ASN A 146 0.70 12.38 -3.47
CA ASN A 146 1.57 13.55 -3.38
C ASN A 146 1.85 13.90 -1.92
N ALA A 147 2.25 12.88 -1.13
CA ALA A 147 2.72 13.07 0.23
C ALA A 147 3.93 14.03 0.28
N SER A 148 3.97 14.87 1.32
CA SER A 148 4.94 15.95 1.50
C SER A 148 6.08 15.60 2.44
#